data_AF-U5EPD0-F1
#
_entry.id   AF-U5EPD0-F1
#
_cell.length_a   1.000
_cell.length_b   1.000
_cell.length_c   1.000
_cell.angle_alpha   90.00
_cell.angle_beta   90.00
_cell.angle_gamma   90.00
#
_symmetry.space_group_name_H-M   'P 1'
#
loop_
_entity.id
_entity.type
_entity.pdbx_description
1 polymer ?
#
loop_
_entity_poly.entity_id
_entity_poly.type
_entity_poly.pdbx_seq_one_letter_code
_entity_poly.pdbx_strand_id
1 'polypeptide(L)'
;MKSVLILFIIALNYQLCFASQEQRQISLKVFENLKFDKPEFKELTENYVVKNFIQNILQSYENVVKLTVSEETKALEAIKATTKQGQTDTTCTNYLKKLIDNSVSLSGFAYRNCLSDAYESAQGEVRKVQGTDVDLRVLRAFRSHNIFDRPAEIMIELGIINLPSFPIINNPENDFVLFEKTITGVTEEYKKCNEHFSSFYTQQISLISSDMKQIC
;
A
#
# COMPACT_ATOMS: atom_id res chain seq x y z
N MET A 1 39.91 -4.41 -17.51
CA MET A 1 38.75 -3.48 -17.59
C MET A 1 37.40 -4.19 -17.78
N LYS A 2 37.23 -5.12 -18.73
CA LYS A 2 35.96 -5.85 -18.93
C LYS A 2 35.47 -6.61 -17.68
N SER A 3 36.37 -7.23 -16.91
CA SER A 3 36.00 -7.99 -15.70
C SER A 3 35.53 -7.12 -14.52
N VAL A 4 35.96 -5.87 -14.44
CA VAL A 4 35.53 -4.92 -13.38
C VAL A 4 34.14 -4.35 -13.70
N LEU A 5 33.84 -4.14 -14.99
CA LEU A 5 32.53 -3.67 -15.43
C LEU A 5 31.43 -4.74 -15.18
N ILE A 6 31.76 -6.02 -15.39
CA ILE A 6 30.84 -7.14 -15.13
C ILE A 6 30.55 -7.27 -13.62
N LEU A 7 31.57 -7.13 -12.77
CA LEU A 7 31.39 -7.12 -11.31
C LEU A 7 30.53 -5.94 -10.82
N PHE A 8 30.68 -4.76 -11.42
CA PHE A 8 29.86 -3.59 -11.09
C PHE A 8 28.39 -3.76 -11.51
N ILE A 9 28.13 -4.33 -12.69
CA ILE A 9 26.77 -4.60 -13.17
C ILE A 9 26.10 -5.69 -12.32
N ILE A 10 26.84 -6.73 -11.92
CA ILE A 10 26.33 -7.77 -11.01
C ILE A 10 26.04 -7.19 -9.63
N ALA A 11 26.93 -6.33 -9.08
CA ALA A 11 26.72 -5.67 -7.79
C ALA A 11 25.49 -4.73 -7.80
N LEU A 12 25.30 -3.96 -8.86
CA LEU A 12 24.12 -3.10 -9.05
C LEU A 12 22.82 -3.91 -9.15
N ASN A 13 22.82 -5.03 -9.87
CA ASN A 13 21.63 -5.90 -9.97
C ASN A 13 21.35 -6.67 -8.67
N TYR A 14 22.37 -7.06 -7.92
CA TYR A 14 22.21 -7.66 -6.59
C TYR A 14 21.65 -6.64 -5.58
N GLN A 15 22.15 -5.41 -5.56
CA GLN A 15 21.68 -4.37 -4.63
C GLN A 15 20.23 -3.95 -4.91
N LEU A 16 19.78 -3.93 -6.16
CA LEU A 16 18.39 -3.60 -6.49
C LEU A 16 17.39 -4.68 -6.04
N CYS A 17 17.76 -5.97 -6.05
CA CYS A 17 16.88 -7.06 -5.62
C CYS A 17 16.85 -7.26 -4.09
N PHE A 18 17.93 -6.92 -3.39
CA PHE A 18 17.93 -6.89 -1.91
C PHE A 18 17.21 -5.66 -1.35
N ALA A 19 17.29 -4.52 -2.05
CA ALA A 19 16.58 -3.31 -1.66
C ALA A 19 15.06 -3.48 -1.68
N SER A 20 14.49 -4.23 -2.65
CA SER A 20 13.04 -4.40 -2.76
C SER A 20 12.45 -5.20 -1.60
N GLN A 21 13.04 -6.35 -1.21
CA GLN A 21 12.55 -7.14 -0.07
C GLN A 21 12.70 -6.41 1.28
N GLU A 22 13.79 -5.68 1.49
CA GLU A 22 13.94 -4.85 2.69
C GLU A 22 12.86 -3.76 2.74
N GLN A 23 12.59 -3.11 1.61
CA GLN A 23 11.49 -2.15 1.49
C GLN A 23 10.14 -2.76 1.85
N ARG A 24 9.85 -4.02 1.48
CA ARG A 24 8.58 -4.68 1.87
C ARG A 24 8.41 -4.82 3.37
N GLN A 25 9.49 -5.12 4.08
CA GLN A 25 9.45 -5.20 5.54
C GLN A 25 9.20 -3.82 6.15
N ILE A 26 9.75 -2.76 5.54
CA ILE A 26 9.46 -1.38 5.95
C ILE A 26 7.99 -1.04 5.67
N SER A 27 7.42 -1.45 4.52
CA SER A 27 6.01 -1.29 4.17
C SER A 27 5.06 -1.86 5.25
N LEU A 28 5.37 -3.06 5.77
CA LEU A 28 4.59 -3.68 6.84
C LEU A 28 4.73 -2.91 8.17
N LYS A 29 5.95 -2.46 8.50
CA LYS A 29 6.22 -1.66 9.71
C LYS A 29 5.50 -0.31 9.71
N VAL A 30 5.13 0.25 8.56
CA VAL A 30 4.33 1.49 8.50
C VAL A 30 3.03 1.30 9.28
N PHE A 31 2.33 0.17 9.10
CA PHE A 31 1.07 -0.11 9.79
C PHE A 31 1.26 -0.45 11.27
N GLU A 32 2.33 -1.16 11.64
CA GLU A 32 2.65 -1.44 13.05
C GLU A 32 2.92 -0.15 13.87
N ASN A 33 3.46 0.87 13.21
CA ASN A 33 3.78 2.17 13.82
C ASN A 33 2.59 3.13 13.88
N LEU A 34 1.52 2.87 13.10
CA LEU A 34 0.23 3.56 13.17
C LEU A 34 -0.56 3.08 14.40
N LYS A 35 -0.22 3.61 15.57
CA LYS A 35 -1.02 3.42 16.79
C LYS A 35 -1.98 4.59 16.95
N PHE A 36 -3.26 4.39 16.63
CA PHE A 36 -4.34 5.40 16.76
C PHE A 36 -4.60 5.87 18.19
N ASP A 37 -4.04 5.17 19.15
CA ASP A 37 -4.03 5.39 20.58
C ASP A 37 -2.93 6.38 21.03
N LYS A 38 -2.04 6.82 20.13
CA LYS A 38 -1.07 7.88 20.44
C LYS A 38 -1.73 9.26 20.52
N PRO A 39 -1.22 10.18 21.37
CA PRO A 39 -1.78 11.53 21.56
C PRO A 39 -1.90 12.35 20.27
N GLU A 40 -0.94 12.17 19.36
CA GLU A 40 -0.86 12.80 18.03
C GLU A 40 -2.04 12.44 17.09
N PHE A 41 -2.75 11.34 17.36
CA PHE A 41 -3.97 10.95 16.65
C PHE A 41 -5.25 11.21 17.45
N LYS A 42 -5.19 11.73 18.68
CA LYS A 42 -6.36 11.91 19.54
C LYS A 42 -7.38 12.89 18.93
N GLU A 43 -6.92 14.01 18.37
CA GLU A 43 -7.77 15.00 17.70
C GLU A 43 -8.40 14.48 16.40
N LEU A 44 -7.77 13.52 15.71
CA LEU A 44 -8.34 12.86 14.52
C LEU A 44 -9.55 11.97 14.84
N THR A 45 -9.76 11.66 16.12
CA THR A 45 -10.67 10.61 16.58
C THR A 45 -11.88 11.13 17.34
N GLU A 46 -12.07 12.45 17.43
CA GLU A 46 -13.20 13.04 18.16
C GLU A 46 -14.55 12.82 17.45
N ASN A 47 -14.55 12.63 16.12
CA ASN A 47 -15.72 12.17 15.38
C ASN A 47 -15.62 10.66 15.12
N TYR A 48 -16.55 9.88 15.69
CA TYR A 48 -16.50 8.42 15.60
C TYR A 48 -16.67 7.89 14.16
N VAL A 49 -17.44 8.57 13.31
CA VAL A 49 -17.66 8.17 11.91
C VAL A 49 -16.37 8.34 11.11
N VAL A 50 -15.71 9.49 11.26
CA VAL A 50 -14.43 9.79 10.59
C VAL A 50 -13.33 8.84 11.09
N LYS A 51 -13.28 8.60 12.40
CA LYS A 51 -12.39 7.61 13.00
C LYS A 51 -12.59 6.23 12.38
N ASN A 52 -13.82 5.74 12.38
CA ASN A 52 -14.16 4.42 11.85
C ASN A 52 -13.83 4.34 10.36
N PHE A 53 -14.10 5.40 9.60
CA PHE A 53 -13.71 5.50 8.19
C PHE A 53 -12.20 5.33 8.00
N ILE A 54 -11.38 6.15 8.66
CA ILE A 54 -9.91 6.10 8.54
C ILE A 54 -9.39 4.72 8.94
N GLN A 55 -9.89 4.15 10.05
CA GLN A 55 -9.49 2.83 10.52
C GLN A 55 -9.87 1.73 9.52
N ASN A 56 -11.08 1.75 8.96
CA ASN A 56 -11.54 0.77 7.98
C ASN A 56 -10.74 0.85 6.67
N ILE A 57 -10.45 2.06 6.19
CA ILE A 57 -9.63 2.29 5.00
C ILE A 57 -8.22 1.72 5.20
N LEU A 58 -7.59 2.05 6.34
CA LEU A 58 -6.22 1.61 6.62
C LEU A 58 -6.13 0.11 6.90
N GLN A 59 -7.11 -0.47 7.59
CA GLN A 59 -7.17 -1.92 7.78
C GLN A 59 -7.30 -2.65 6.43
N SER A 60 -8.15 -2.16 5.53
CA SER A 60 -8.25 -2.73 4.19
C SER A 60 -6.96 -2.55 3.38
N TYR A 61 -6.27 -1.40 3.51
CA TYR A 61 -4.96 -1.20 2.88
C TYR A 61 -3.90 -2.16 3.44
N GLU A 62 -3.82 -2.28 4.76
CA GLU A 62 -2.89 -3.19 5.44
C GLU A 62 -3.09 -4.63 4.97
N ASN A 63 -4.34 -5.07 4.82
CA ASN A 63 -4.66 -6.42 4.34
C ASN A 63 -4.14 -6.66 2.92
N VAL A 64 -4.33 -5.72 1.99
CA VAL A 64 -3.80 -5.88 0.61
C VAL A 64 -2.28 -5.77 0.57
N VAL A 65 -1.65 -4.97 1.44
CA VAL A 65 -0.19 -4.91 1.56
C VAL A 65 0.37 -6.24 2.08
N LYS A 66 -0.21 -6.79 3.16
CA LYS A 66 0.16 -8.10 3.71
C LYS A 66 0.02 -9.21 2.68
N LEU A 67 -1.10 -9.22 1.95
CA LEU A 67 -1.31 -10.17 0.86
C LEU A 67 -0.22 -10.03 -0.21
N THR A 68 0.02 -8.81 -0.69
CA THR A 68 0.99 -8.57 -1.76
C THR A 68 2.40 -9.03 -1.37
N VAL A 69 2.86 -8.68 -0.16
CA VAL A 69 4.17 -9.11 0.36
C VAL A 69 4.24 -10.62 0.56
N SER A 70 3.15 -11.25 1.03
CA SER A 70 3.08 -12.70 1.24
C SER A 70 3.22 -13.46 -0.08
N GLU A 71 2.48 -13.08 -1.12
CA GLU A 71 2.54 -13.73 -2.43
C GLU A 71 3.86 -13.47 -3.17
N GLU A 72 4.42 -12.26 -3.05
CA GLU A 72 5.77 -11.95 -3.54
C GLU A 72 6.80 -12.88 -2.88
N THR A 73 6.72 -13.04 -1.56
CA THR A 73 7.64 -13.90 -0.80
C THR A 73 7.54 -15.35 -1.26
N LYS A 74 6.32 -15.89 -1.39
CA LYS A 74 6.10 -17.26 -1.89
C LYS A 74 6.69 -17.46 -3.29
N ALA A 75 6.46 -16.52 -4.20
CA ALA A 75 6.97 -16.61 -5.57
C ALA A 75 8.51 -16.55 -5.60
N LEU A 76 9.12 -15.66 -4.82
CA LEU A 76 10.57 -15.55 -4.71
C LEU A 76 11.20 -16.80 -4.06
N GLU A 77 10.54 -17.41 -3.08
CA GLU A 77 10.97 -18.68 -2.49
C GLU A 77 10.90 -19.84 -3.49
N ALA A 78 9.85 -19.90 -4.31
CA ALA A 78 9.73 -20.88 -5.38
C ALA A 78 10.87 -20.76 -6.39
N ILE A 79 11.21 -19.53 -6.82
CA ILE A 79 12.35 -19.25 -7.71
C ILE A 79 13.68 -19.65 -7.05
N LYS A 80 13.86 -19.35 -5.76
CA LYS A 80 15.08 -19.74 -5.02
C LYS A 80 15.22 -21.27 -4.96
N ALA A 81 14.12 -22.01 -4.78
CA ALA A 81 14.11 -23.46 -4.72
C ALA A 81 14.52 -24.10 -6.06
N THR A 82 13.95 -23.64 -7.18
CA THR A 82 14.29 -24.14 -8.54
C THR A 82 15.73 -23.81 -8.92
N THR A 83 16.24 -22.63 -8.55
CA THR A 83 17.64 -22.25 -8.79
C THR A 83 18.60 -23.21 -8.07
N LYS A 84 18.33 -23.54 -6.79
CA LYS A 84 19.20 -24.42 -5.98
C LYS A 84 19.24 -25.87 -6.49
N GLN A 85 18.18 -26.32 -7.14
CA GLN A 85 18.11 -27.67 -7.71
C GLN A 85 18.87 -27.80 -9.04
N GLY A 86 19.52 -26.72 -9.53
CA GLY A 86 20.24 -26.71 -10.80
C GLY A 86 19.32 -26.83 -12.02
N GLN A 87 18.01 -26.62 -11.82
CA GLN A 87 16.98 -26.85 -12.83
C GLN A 87 16.79 -25.66 -13.77
N THR A 88 17.38 -24.49 -13.49
CA THR A 88 17.00 -23.25 -14.16
C THR A 88 18.17 -22.31 -14.47
N ASP A 89 18.12 -21.64 -15.63
CA ASP A 89 19.08 -20.59 -16.02
C ASP A 89 18.95 -19.36 -15.10
N THR A 90 20.09 -18.79 -14.69
CA THR A 90 20.17 -17.54 -13.92
C THR A 90 19.52 -16.38 -14.67
N THR A 91 19.56 -16.38 -16.00
CA THR A 91 18.86 -15.36 -16.82
C THR A 91 17.35 -15.44 -16.64
N CYS A 92 16.79 -16.66 -16.65
CA CYS A 92 15.35 -16.89 -16.50
C CYS A 92 14.88 -16.47 -15.10
N THR A 93 15.59 -16.91 -14.06
CA THR A 93 15.23 -16.60 -12.67
C THR A 93 15.34 -15.10 -12.35
N ASN A 94 16.27 -14.38 -12.96
CA ASN A 94 16.36 -12.92 -12.83
C ASN A 94 15.24 -12.19 -13.57
N TYR A 95 14.82 -12.69 -14.74
CA TYR A 95 13.66 -12.16 -15.44
C TYR A 95 12.37 -12.31 -14.62
N LEU A 96 12.13 -13.48 -14.04
CA LEU A 96 10.97 -13.73 -13.18
C LEU A 96 10.94 -12.83 -11.95
N LYS A 97 12.08 -12.65 -11.26
CA LYS A 97 12.19 -11.71 -10.13
C LYS A 97 11.81 -10.29 -10.53
N LYS A 98 12.28 -9.84 -11.69
CA LYS A 98 11.93 -8.51 -12.22
C LYS A 98 10.44 -8.37 -12.52
N LEU A 99 9.79 -9.42 -13.04
CA LEU A 99 8.34 -9.41 -13.24
C LEU A 99 7.59 -9.29 -11.91
N ILE A 100 8.02 -10.04 -10.89
CA ILE A 100 7.44 -9.95 -9.53
C ILE A 100 7.60 -8.53 -8.98
N ASP A 101 8.81 -7.97 -9.02
CA ASP A 101 9.08 -6.60 -8.53
C ASP A 101 8.18 -5.57 -9.24
N ASN A 102 8.05 -5.67 -10.56
CA ASN A 102 7.18 -4.79 -11.35
C ASN A 102 5.70 -4.95 -10.99
N SER A 103 5.22 -6.18 -10.82
CA SER A 103 3.82 -6.45 -10.42
C SER A 103 3.52 -5.87 -9.05
N VAL A 104 4.45 -5.95 -8.09
CA VAL A 104 4.27 -5.36 -6.76
C VAL A 104 4.22 -3.83 -6.84
N SER A 105 5.14 -3.21 -7.57
CA SER A 105 5.15 -1.74 -7.75
C SER A 105 3.85 -1.26 -8.41
N LEU A 106 3.38 -1.96 -9.45
CA LEU A 106 2.12 -1.65 -10.14
C LEU A 106 0.90 -1.79 -9.20
N SER A 107 0.85 -2.84 -8.39
CA SER A 107 -0.21 -2.99 -7.37
C SER A 107 -0.19 -1.86 -6.35
N GLY A 108 1.00 -1.42 -5.93
CA GLY A 108 1.16 -0.25 -5.08
C GLY A 108 0.56 1.02 -5.66
N PHE A 109 0.80 1.28 -6.95
CA PHE A 109 0.17 2.38 -7.67
C PHE A 109 -1.36 2.24 -7.70
N ALA A 110 -1.87 1.03 -7.97
CA ALA A 110 -3.31 0.77 -8.03
C ALA A 110 -4.00 0.99 -6.68
N TYR A 111 -3.47 0.43 -5.59
CA TYR A 111 -4.03 0.62 -4.24
C TYR A 111 -3.99 2.09 -3.81
N ARG A 112 -2.90 2.80 -4.14
CA ARG A 112 -2.78 4.24 -3.87
C ARG A 112 -3.83 5.06 -4.64
N ASN A 113 -4.17 4.67 -5.86
CA ASN A 113 -5.24 5.33 -6.62
C ASN A 113 -6.61 5.05 -6.00
N CYS A 114 -6.91 3.80 -5.61
CA CYS A 114 -8.13 3.50 -4.85
C CYS A 114 -8.25 4.39 -3.60
N LEU A 115 -7.13 4.56 -2.87
CA LEU A 115 -7.10 5.43 -1.69
C LEU A 115 -7.29 6.91 -2.05
N SER A 116 -6.72 7.36 -3.16
CA SER A 116 -6.87 8.74 -3.63
C SER A 116 -8.33 9.05 -3.96
N ASP A 117 -9.01 8.14 -4.64
CA ASP A 117 -10.44 8.28 -4.97
C ASP A 117 -11.32 8.28 -3.71
N ALA A 118 -11.00 7.40 -2.75
CA ALA A 118 -11.69 7.36 -1.46
C ALA A 118 -11.47 8.65 -0.65
N TYR A 119 -10.25 9.20 -0.67
CA TYR A 119 -9.92 10.46 0.00
C TYR A 119 -10.69 11.63 -0.60
N GLU A 120 -10.67 11.78 -1.92
CA GLU A 120 -11.35 12.90 -2.59
C GLU A 120 -12.87 12.79 -2.45
N SER A 121 -13.42 11.58 -2.55
CA SER A 121 -14.84 11.33 -2.29
C SER A 121 -15.22 11.70 -0.86
N ALA A 122 -14.46 11.24 0.13
CA ALA A 122 -14.72 11.58 1.53
C ALA A 122 -14.63 13.09 1.79
N GLN A 123 -13.62 13.79 1.28
CA GLN A 123 -13.52 15.25 1.41
C GLN A 123 -14.69 15.98 0.76
N GLY A 124 -15.10 15.55 -0.44
CA GLY A 124 -16.24 16.13 -1.14
C GLY A 124 -17.54 15.99 -0.33
N GLU A 125 -17.76 14.83 0.28
CA GLU A 125 -18.97 14.55 1.05
C GLU A 125 -18.98 15.25 2.41
N VAL A 126 -17.84 15.32 3.11
CA VAL A 126 -17.71 16.15 4.31
C VAL A 126 -18.02 17.61 3.98
N ARG A 127 -17.42 18.17 2.92
CA ARG A 127 -17.64 19.57 2.54
C ARG A 127 -19.10 19.89 2.30
N LYS A 128 -19.86 18.95 1.70
CA LYS A 128 -21.31 19.11 1.46
C LYS A 128 -22.10 19.14 2.76
N VAL A 129 -21.73 18.32 3.74
CA VAL A 129 -22.46 18.16 5.01
C VAL A 129 -22.07 19.24 6.03
N GLN A 130 -20.78 19.55 6.15
CA GLN A 130 -20.23 20.39 7.22
C GLN A 130 -19.73 21.76 6.75
N GLY A 131 -19.69 22.01 5.44
CA GLY A 131 -19.16 23.26 4.88
C GLY A 131 -17.66 23.46 5.08
N THR A 132 -16.94 22.44 5.56
CA THR A 132 -15.49 22.48 5.86
C THR A 132 -14.80 21.20 5.40
N ASP A 133 -13.48 21.24 5.34
CA ASP A 133 -12.61 20.05 5.22
C ASP A 133 -12.58 19.23 6.51
N VAL A 134 -12.50 17.91 6.39
CA VAL A 134 -12.20 17.02 7.51
C VAL A 134 -10.72 16.71 7.52
N ASP A 135 -10.21 16.42 8.72
CA ASP A 135 -8.84 15.98 8.87
C ASP A 135 -8.66 14.52 8.45
N LEU A 136 -8.24 14.32 7.20
CA LEU A 136 -7.82 13.03 6.64
C LEU A 136 -6.28 12.95 6.49
N ARG A 137 -5.50 13.65 7.31
CA ARG A 137 -4.02 13.73 7.15
C ARG A 137 -3.32 12.38 7.11
N VAL A 138 -3.83 11.38 7.85
CA VAL A 138 -3.30 10.01 7.82
C VAL A 138 -3.49 9.40 6.43
N LEU A 139 -4.70 9.50 5.87
CA LEU A 139 -4.98 8.99 4.52
C LEU A 139 -4.21 9.77 3.44
N ARG A 140 -3.99 11.07 3.65
CA ARG A 140 -3.14 11.88 2.77
C ARG A 140 -1.72 11.34 2.72
N ALA A 141 -1.11 10.98 3.86
CA ALA A 141 0.25 10.42 3.87
C ALA A 141 0.35 9.14 3.04
N PHE A 142 -0.65 8.25 3.16
CA PHE A 142 -0.68 6.99 2.41
C PHE A 142 -0.97 7.18 0.92
N ARG A 143 -1.76 8.20 0.54
CA ARG A 143 -2.09 8.43 -0.86
C ARG A 143 -0.97 9.14 -1.64
N SER A 144 -0.06 9.83 -0.94
CA SER A 144 1.06 10.56 -1.57
C SER A 144 2.11 9.62 -2.17
N HIS A 145 2.26 8.42 -1.62
CA HIS A 145 3.40 7.54 -1.91
C HIS A 145 2.97 6.13 -2.24
N ASN A 146 3.74 5.46 -3.09
CA ASN A 146 3.61 4.02 -3.25
C ASN A 146 4.23 3.35 -2.02
N ILE A 147 3.41 2.63 -1.25
CA ILE A 147 3.85 1.97 -0.02
C ILE A 147 4.92 0.91 -0.25
N PHE A 148 5.02 0.30 -1.43
CA PHE A 148 6.06 -0.68 -1.73
C PHE A 148 7.37 -0.05 -2.19
N ASP A 149 7.32 1.13 -2.84
CA ASP A 149 8.51 1.80 -3.38
C ASP A 149 9.11 2.79 -2.38
N ARG A 150 8.26 3.52 -1.64
CA ARG A 150 8.63 4.65 -0.77
C ARG A 150 7.95 4.59 0.62
N PRO A 151 8.02 3.47 1.35
CA PRO A 151 7.39 3.38 2.67
C PRO A 151 7.98 4.34 3.70
N ALA A 152 9.27 4.70 3.58
CA ALA A 152 9.91 5.65 4.46
C ALA A 152 9.34 7.07 4.34
N GLU A 153 8.95 7.50 3.13
CA GLU A 153 8.34 8.82 2.91
C GLU A 153 6.97 8.90 3.60
N ILE A 154 6.20 7.81 3.63
CA ILE A 154 4.95 7.72 4.40
C ILE A 154 5.22 7.90 5.90
N MET A 155 6.20 7.19 6.46
CA MET A 155 6.54 7.33 7.89
C MET A 155 7.03 8.73 8.24
N ILE A 156 7.79 9.37 7.34
CA ILE A 156 8.23 10.75 7.49
C ILE A 156 7.02 11.70 7.49
N GLU A 157 6.09 11.57 6.54
CA GLU A 157 4.87 12.38 6.50
C GLU A 157 3.98 12.17 7.73
N LEU A 158 3.91 10.94 8.23
CA LEU A 158 3.21 10.63 9.49
C LEU A 158 3.92 11.23 10.71
N GLY A 159 5.26 11.29 10.71
CA GLY A 159 6.07 11.91 11.78
C GLY A 159 6.10 13.45 11.72
N ILE A 160 5.77 14.04 10.57
CA ILE A 160 5.66 15.49 10.35
C ILE A 160 4.20 15.97 10.54
N ILE A 161 3.34 15.20 11.23
CA ILE A 161 2.00 15.67 11.59
C ILE A 161 2.11 16.77 12.68
N ASN A 162 2.54 17.96 12.27
CA ASN A 162 2.47 19.25 12.94
C ASN A 162 1.87 20.22 11.92
N LEU A 163 0.62 19.92 11.52
CA LEU A 163 -0.17 20.76 10.63
C LEU A 163 -1.37 21.29 11.40
N PRO A 164 -1.86 22.49 11.04
CA PRO A 164 -2.87 23.19 11.81
C PRO A 164 -4.08 22.29 12.08
N SER A 165 -4.55 22.33 13.33
CA SER A 165 -5.77 21.67 13.76
C SER A 165 -6.93 22.11 12.88
N PHE A 166 -7.56 21.15 12.19
CA PHE A 166 -8.80 21.42 11.49
C PHE A 166 -9.93 21.53 12.52
N PRO A 167 -10.88 22.46 12.33
CA PRO A 167 -11.98 22.64 13.27
C PRO A 167 -12.82 21.37 13.35
N ILE A 168 -13.03 20.91 14.59
CA ILE A 168 -13.95 19.81 14.92
C ILE A 168 -15.34 20.42 14.97
N ILE A 169 -16.21 20.08 14.02
CA ILE A 169 -17.55 20.67 13.95
C ILE A 169 -18.60 19.68 14.46
N ASN A 170 -19.34 20.13 15.48
CA ASN A 170 -20.50 19.49 16.08
C ASN A 170 -21.79 20.07 15.49
N ASN A 171 -22.50 19.40 14.56
CA ASN A 171 -23.93 19.68 14.23
C ASN A 171 -24.52 18.68 13.21
N PRO A 172 -25.85 18.72 12.92
CA PRO A 172 -27.02 18.17 13.63
C PRO A 172 -27.40 16.73 13.15
N GLU A 173 -28.23 16.02 13.92
CA GLU A 173 -28.51 14.57 13.78
C GLU A 173 -28.92 14.07 12.38
N ASN A 174 -29.65 14.86 11.57
CA ASN A 174 -30.12 14.40 10.24
C ASN A 174 -29.02 14.43 9.16
N ASP A 175 -28.15 15.44 9.19
CA ASP A 175 -27.01 15.52 8.25
C ASP A 175 -25.96 14.46 8.59
N PHE A 176 -25.92 14.04 9.86
CA PHE A 176 -25.04 13.02 10.37
C PHE A 176 -25.38 11.60 9.88
N VAL A 177 -26.67 11.23 9.80
CA VAL A 177 -27.10 9.93 9.26
C VAL A 177 -26.79 9.81 7.77
N LEU A 178 -27.03 10.89 7.00
CA LEU A 178 -26.69 10.91 5.58
C LEU A 178 -25.18 10.83 5.38
N PHE A 179 -24.40 11.58 6.18
CA PHE A 179 -22.95 11.53 6.19
C PHE A 179 -22.40 10.13 6.47
N GLU A 180 -22.88 9.48 7.53
CA GLU A 180 -22.46 8.12 7.92
C GLU A 180 -22.74 7.10 6.81
N LYS A 181 -23.93 7.18 6.19
CA LYS A 181 -24.28 6.32 5.05
C LYS A 181 -23.34 6.53 3.87
N THR A 182 -23.07 7.79 3.52
CA THR A 182 -22.20 8.13 2.40
C THR A 182 -20.76 7.68 2.62
N ILE A 183 -20.20 7.95 3.80
CA ILE A 183 -18.85 7.52 4.18
C ILE A 183 -18.73 5.99 4.21
N THR A 184 -19.80 5.29 4.61
CA THR A 184 -19.87 3.83 4.49
C THR A 184 -19.80 3.39 3.03
N GLY A 185 -20.55 4.04 2.13
CA GLY A 185 -20.47 3.80 0.68
C GLY A 185 -19.06 3.98 0.11
N VAL A 186 -18.38 5.08 0.47
CA VAL A 186 -16.99 5.33 0.07
C VAL A 186 -16.05 4.21 0.58
N THR A 187 -16.28 3.74 1.81
CA THR A 187 -15.51 2.63 2.38
C THR A 187 -15.69 1.33 1.60
N GLU A 188 -16.93 1.02 1.20
CA GLU A 188 -17.25 -0.19 0.43
C GLU A 188 -16.67 -0.13 -0.98
N GLU A 189 -16.76 1.02 -1.66
CA GLU A 189 -16.16 1.23 -2.98
C GLU A 189 -14.64 1.08 -2.93
N TYR A 190 -14.01 1.66 -1.92
CA TYR A 190 -12.57 1.49 -1.68
C TYR A 190 -12.19 0.01 -1.49
N LYS A 191 -12.94 -0.73 -0.66
CA LYS A 191 -12.70 -2.17 -0.43
C LYS A 191 -12.83 -2.95 -1.73
N LYS A 192 -13.87 -2.71 -2.54
CA LYS A 192 -14.06 -3.35 -3.84
C LYS A 192 -12.92 -3.04 -4.81
N CYS A 193 -12.45 -1.79 -4.84
CA CYS A 193 -11.30 -1.38 -5.65
C CYS A 193 -10.03 -2.17 -5.25
N ASN A 194 -9.76 -2.26 -3.95
CA ASN A 194 -8.66 -3.05 -3.40
C ASN A 194 -8.80 -4.56 -3.71
N GLU A 195 -9.98 -5.14 -3.55
CA GLU A 195 -10.28 -6.54 -3.86
C GLU A 195 -10.05 -6.85 -5.35
N HIS A 196 -10.47 -5.95 -6.23
CA HIS A 196 -10.23 -6.07 -7.66
C HIS A 196 -8.74 -6.14 -7.99
N PHE A 197 -7.95 -5.17 -7.51
CA PHE A 197 -6.53 -5.11 -7.82
C PHE A 197 -5.69 -6.17 -7.10
N SER A 198 -6.10 -6.60 -5.92
CA SER A 198 -5.45 -7.71 -5.22
C SER A 198 -5.73 -9.05 -5.91
N SER A 199 -6.93 -9.27 -6.44
CA SER A 199 -7.25 -10.43 -7.29
C SER A 199 -6.43 -10.40 -8.58
N PHE A 200 -6.31 -9.23 -9.22
CA PHE A 200 -5.47 -9.09 -10.41
C PHE A 200 -3.99 -9.36 -10.14
N TYR A 201 -3.47 -8.88 -9.01
CA TYR A 201 -2.09 -9.14 -8.58
C TYR A 201 -1.82 -10.62 -8.31
N THR A 202 -2.68 -11.26 -7.52
CA THR A 202 -2.55 -12.71 -7.21
C THR A 202 -2.59 -13.56 -8.48
N GLN A 203 -3.45 -13.20 -9.45
CA GLN A 203 -3.48 -13.84 -10.76
C GLN A 203 -2.15 -13.66 -11.52
N GLN A 204 -1.61 -12.45 -11.57
CA GLN A 204 -0.31 -12.19 -12.20
C GLN A 204 0.83 -13.00 -11.57
N ILE A 205 0.93 -13.02 -10.24
CA ILE A 205 1.97 -13.80 -9.54
C ILE A 205 1.82 -15.29 -9.80
N SER A 206 0.58 -15.80 -9.86
CA SER A 206 0.29 -17.18 -10.22
C SER A 206 0.76 -17.52 -11.65
N LEU A 207 0.51 -16.62 -12.61
CA LEU A 207 1.00 -16.77 -13.98
C LEU A 207 2.53 -16.79 -14.05
N ILE A 208 3.20 -15.84 -13.39
CA ILE A 208 4.68 -15.81 -13.31
C ILE A 208 5.23 -17.12 -12.71
N SER A 209 4.55 -17.65 -11.68
CA SER A 209 4.93 -18.91 -11.05
C SER A 209 4.69 -20.13 -11.95
N SER A 210 3.68 -20.09 -12.82
CA SER A 210 3.43 -21.11 -13.85
C SER A 210 4.49 -21.04 -14.96
N ASP A 211 4.79 -19.84 -15.44
CA ASP A 211 5.81 -19.59 -16.47
C ASP A 211 7.19 -20.11 -16.03
N MET A 212 7.50 -20.00 -14.73
CA MET A 212 8.71 -20.61 -14.15
C MET A 212 8.82 -22.11 -14.43
N LYS A 213 7.72 -22.87 -14.41
CA LYS A 213 7.73 -24.32 -14.66
C LYS A 213 7.85 -24.67 -16.15
N GLN A 214 7.44 -23.75 -17.03
CA GLN A 214 7.36 -24.00 -18.47
C GLN A 214 8.58 -23.48 -19.22
N ILE A 215 9.21 -22.40 -18.72
CA ILE A 215 10.23 -21.64 -19.45
C ILE A 215 11.65 -21.84 -18.87
N CYS A 216 11.81 -22.08 -17.57
CA CYS A 216 13.12 -21.99 -16.91
C CYS A 216 13.95 -23.28 -16.81
#